data_AF-A0A2T6IH81-F1
#
_entry.id   AF-A0A2T6IH81-F1
#
_cell.length_a   1.000
_cell.length_b   1.000
_cell.length_c   1.000
_cell.angle_alpha   90.00
_cell.angle_beta   90.00
_cell.angle_gamma   90.00
#
_symmetry.space_group_name_H-M   'P 1'
#
loop_
_entity.id
_entity.type
_entity.pdbx_description
1 polymer ?
#
loop_
_entity_poly.entity_id
_entity_poly.type
_entity_poly.pdbx_seq_one_letter_code
_entity_poly.pdbx_strand_id
1 'polypeptide(L)'
;PGEIRPARPVGFERKQAIWEEMQATRRGRRQWWNHAKKLGLIDEETGDVISDINALRRPSAAEWEESDSEEEKADSPSPYKMVAAPKRALEPFFVDLPPPTERYRKQRYVFKRFRP
;
A
#
# COMPACT_ATOMS: atom_id res chain seq x y z
N PRO A 1 -29.17 -19.15 14.70
CA PRO A 1 -28.76 -18.87 13.31
C PRO A 1 -28.72 -17.35 13.12
N GLY A 2 -27.60 -16.79 12.67
CA GLY A 2 -27.54 -15.37 12.28
C GLY A 2 -26.57 -14.46 13.05
N GLU A 3 -25.70 -14.97 13.93
CA GLU A 3 -24.64 -14.13 14.49
C GLU A 3 -23.59 -13.83 13.41
N ILE A 4 -23.44 -12.55 13.08
CA ILE A 4 -22.37 -12.06 12.21
C ILE A 4 -21.04 -12.33 12.92
N ARG A 5 -20.16 -13.10 12.28
CA ARG A 5 -18.80 -13.29 12.78
C ARG A 5 -18.08 -11.95 12.82
N PRO A 6 -17.26 -11.67 13.86
CA PRO A 6 -16.46 -10.46 13.88
C PRO A 6 -15.59 -10.40 12.62
N ALA A 7 -15.47 -9.20 12.07
CA ALA A 7 -14.63 -8.96 10.91
C ALA A 7 -13.18 -9.34 11.24
N ARG A 8 -12.47 -9.88 10.24
CA ARG A 8 -11.03 -10.11 10.39
C ARG A 8 -10.30 -8.76 10.36
N PRO A 9 -9.24 -8.59 11.15
CA PRO A 9 -8.45 -7.36 11.10
C PRO A 9 -7.84 -7.19 9.72
N VAL A 10 -7.80 -5.96 9.25
CA VAL A 10 -7.25 -5.56 7.94
C VAL A 10 -6.24 -4.43 8.11
N GLY A 11 -5.42 -4.19 7.09
CA GLY A 11 -4.45 -3.09 7.13
C GLY A 11 -3.44 -3.20 8.26
N PHE A 12 -3.32 -2.15 9.08
CA PHE A 12 -2.38 -2.05 10.19
C PHE A 12 -2.75 -2.98 11.36
N GLU A 13 -4.04 -3.08 11.71
CA GLU A 13 -4.52 -3.98 12.77
C GLU A 13 -4.13 -5.44 12.48
N ARG A 14 -4.14 -5.83 11.20
CA ARG A 14 -3.67 -7.16 10.79
C ARG A 14 -2.18 -7.34 11.03
N LYS A 15 -1.37 -6.31 10.73
CA LYS A 15 0.08 -6.35 10.99
C LYS A 15 0.32 -6.47 12.50
N GLN A 16 -0.42 -5.73 13.31
CA GLN A 16 -0.35 -5.77 14.76
C GLN A 16 -0.69 -7.14 15.32
N ALA A 17 -1.82 -7.73 14.91
CA ALA A 17 -2.20 -9.07 15.34
C ALA A 17 -1.15 -10.15 14.98
N ILE A 18 -0.58 -10.08 13.77
CA ILE A 18 0.50 -11.02 13.36
C ILE A 18 1.75 -10.80 14.21
N TRP A 19 2.14 -9.56 14.44
CA TRP A 19 3.32 -9.22 15.24
C TRP A 19 3.18 -9.71 16.68
N GLU A 20 2.02 -9.51 17.31
CA GLU A 20 1.72 -10.02 18.65
C GLU A 20 1.78 -11.55 18.71
N GLU A 21 1.19 -12.26 17.75
CA GLU A 21 1.26 -13.73 17.68
C GLU A 21 2.69 -14.26 17.48
N MET A 22 3.51 -13.53 16.71
CA MET A 22 4.91 -13.89 16.49
C MET A 22 5.78 -13.71 17.74
N GLN A 23 5.50 -12.68 18.55
CA GLN A 23 6.18 -12.46 19.82
C GLN A 23 5.71 -13.43 20.90
N ALA A 24 4.42 -13.75 20.93
CA ALA A 24 3.82 -14.61 21.96
C ALA A 24 4.31 -16.07 21.89
N THR A 25 4.48 -16.63 20.68
CA THR A 25 4.83 -18.04 20.53
C THR A 25 5.82 -18.31 19.41
N ARG A 26 6.75 -19.24 19.65
CA ARG A 26 7.67 -19.75 18.60
C ARG A 26 6.92 -20.36 17.42
N ARG A 27 5.77 -21.01 17.68
CA ARG A 27 4.91 -21.59 16.64
C ARG A 27 4.31 -20.48 15.76
N GLY A 28 3.79 -19.41 16.38
CA GLY A 28 3.32 -18.21 15.68
C GLY A 28 4.41 -17.61 14.80
N ARG A 29 5.63 -17.44 15.34
CA ARG A 29 6.80 -16.95 14.56
C ARG A 29 7.03 -17.78 13.29
N ARG A 30 7.02 -19.12 13.40
CA ARG A 30 7.21 -20.02 12.24
C ARG A 30 6.06 -19.96 11.25
N GLN A 31 4.82 -19.94 11.73
CA GLN A 31 3.62 -19.92 10.90
C GLN A 31 3.54 -18.64 10.06
N TRP A 32 3.84 -17.50 10.68
CA TRP A 32 3.69 -16.19 10.06
C TRP A 32 4.95 -15.66 9.38
N TRP A 33 6.11 -16.31 9.53
CA TRP A 33 7.39 -15.86 9.01
C TRP A 33 7.35 -15.31 7.58
N ASN A 34 6.86 -16.13 6.63
CA ASN A 34 6.78 -15.74 5.22
C ASN A 34 5.81 -14.58 4.98
N HIS A 35 4.77 -14.50 5.80
CA HIS A 35 3.77 -13.45 5.71
C HIS A 35 4.30 -12.13 6.29
N ALA A 36 5.03 -12.21 7.40
CA ALA A 36 5.70 -11.10 8.07
C ALA A 36 6.81 -10.50 7.19
N LYS A 37 7.59 -11.33 6.50
CA LYS A 37 8.59 -10.88 5.52
C LYS A 37 7.96 -10.01 4.42
N LYS A 38 6.81 -10.42 3.88
CA LYS A 38 6.07 -9.64 2.86
C LYS A 38 5.47 -8.34 3.39
N LEU A 39 5.18 -8.29 4.69
CA LEU A 39 4.56 -7.13 5.34
C LEU A 39 5.59 -6.12 5.86
N GLY A 40 6.89 -6.44 5.77
CA GLY A 40 7.99 -5.65 6.32
C GLY A 40 8.06 -5.70 7.84
N LEU A 41 7.64 -6.80 8.47
CA LEU A 41 7.68 -6.99 9.93
C LEU A 41 8.98 -7.66 10.42
N ILE A 42 9.83 -8.07 9.49
CA ILE A 42 11.12 -8.68 9.76
C ILE A 42 12.16 -7.70 9.23
N ASP A 43 13.13 -7.36 10.07
CA ASP A 43 14.27 -6.57 9.68
C ASP A 43 15.14 -7.38 8.71
N GLU A 44 15.50 -6.78 7.57
CA GLU A 44 16.26 -7.46 6.52
C GLU A 44 17.72 -7.67 6.91
N GLU A 45 18.26 -6.80 7.77
CA GLU A 45 19.66 -6.85 8.22
C GLU A 45 19.86 -7.90 9.31
N THR A 46 19.06 -7.82 10.38
CA THR A 46 19.19 -8.75 11.51
C THR A 46 18.41 -10.05 11.33
N GLY A 47 17.37 -10.06 10.49
CA GLY A 47 16.45 -11.18 10.38
C GLY A 47 15.55 -11.34 11.62
N ASP A 48 15.48 -10.34 12.50
CA ASP A 48 14.62 -10.38 13.67
C ASP A 48 13.29 -9.67 13.45
N VAL A 49 12.33 -9.98 14.32
CA VAL A 49 11.03 -9.29 14.30
C VAL A 49 11.25 -7.88 14.83
N ILE A 50 10.72 -6.89 14.12
CA ILE A 50 10.85 -5.48 14.50
C ILE A 50 10.36 -5.27 15.93
N SER A 51 11.08 -4.47 16.71
CA SER A 51 10.76 -4.17 18.11
C SER A 51 9.55 -3.24 18.26
N ASP A 52 9.47 -2.20 17.43
CA ASP A 52 8.35 -1.25 17.41
C ASP A 52 7.57 -1.31 16.10
N ILE A 53 6.32 -1.76 16.17
CA ILE A 53 5.43 -1.85 15.02
C ILE A 53 4.88 -0.48 14.59
N ASN A 54 4.85 0.50 15.50
CA ASN A 54 4.28 1.81 15.20
C ASN A 54 5.12 2.59 14.19
N ALA A 55 6.41 2.29 14.08
CA ALA A 55 7.29 2.82 13.03
C ALA A 55 6.81 2.47 11.61
N LEU A 56 6.02 1.40 11.45
CA LEU A 56 5.44 1.01 10.16
C LEU A 56 4.06 1.61 9.90
N ARG A 57 3.50 2.35 10.85
CA ARG A 57 2.20 3.00 10.72
C ARG A 57 2.37 4.15 9.73
N ARG A 58 1.52 4.18 8.70
CA ARG A 58 1.45 5.35 7.82
C ARG A 58 0.83 6.50 8.61
N PRO A 59 1.33 7.73 8.45
CA PRO A 59 0.74 8.87 9.11
C PRO A 59 -0.74 8.98 8.75
N SER A 60 -1.57 9.23 9.75
CA SER A 60 -3.00 9.43 9.54
C SER A 60 -3.23 10.74 8.80
N ALA A 61 -4.34 10.89 8.07
CA ALA A 61 -4.62 12.11 7.30
C ALA A 61 -4.50 13.41 8.14
N ALA A 62 -4.83 13.35 9.43
CA ALA A 62 -4.64 14.48 10.35
C ALA A 62 -3.16 14.84 10.58
N GLU A 63 -2.27 13.83 10.65
CA GLU A 63 -0.81 14.04 10.79
C GLU A 63 -0.18 14.59 9.50
N TRP A 64 -0.78 14.33 8.33
CA TRP A 64 -0.32 14.94 7.07
C TRP A 64 -0.60 16.45 7.04
N GLU A 65 -1.73 16.89 7.59
CA GLU A 65 -2.11 18.30 7.63
C GLU A 65 -1.27 19.10 8.66
N GLU A 66 -0.87 18.48 9.77
CA GLU A 66 0.02 19.08 10.77
C GLU A 66 1.43 19.33 10.22
N SER A 67 1.94 18.42 9.37
CA SER A 67 3.26 18.58 8.75
C SER A 67 3.34 19.76 7.77
N ASP A 68 2.23 20.13 7.12
CA ASP A 68 2.17 21.30 6.23
C ASP A 68 1.94 22.62 7.00
N SER A 69 1.46 22.54 8.25
CA SER A 69 1.10 23.72 9.03
C SER A 69 2.16 24.14 10.07
N GLU A 70 3.16 23.31 10.36
CA GLU A 70 4.22 23.63 11.32
C GLU A 70 5.48 24.32 10.74
N GLU A 71 5.62 24.50 9.42
CA GLU A 71 6.85 25.07 8.85
C GLU A 71 6.67 25.95 7.60
N GLU A 72 5.89 27.03 7.71
CA GLU A 72 5.99 28.17 6.78
C GLU A 72 6.30 29.48 7.53
N LYS A 73 7.51 29.58 8.07
CA LYS A 73 8.17 30.85 8.37
C LYS A 73 9.55 30.89 7.72
N ALA A 74 9.60 31.25 6.44
CA ALA A 74 10.79 31.86 5.86
C ALA A 74 10.43 32.58 4.55
N ASP A 75 10.31 33.90 4.64
CA ASP A 75 10.43 34.84 3.52
C ASP A 75 11.78 34.64 2.82
N SER A 76 11.86 33.66 1.93
CA SER A 76 12.96 33.54 0.98
C SER A 76 12.41 33.88 -0.41
N PRO A 77 13.00 34.86 -1.13
CA PRO A 77 12.62 35.09 -2.51
C PRO A 77 12.99 33.84 -3.30
N SER A 78 11.96 33.10 -3.72
CA SER A 78 12.09 31.89 -4.53
C SER A 78 13.07 32.14 -5.69
N PRO A 79 14.17 31.38 -5.82
CA PRO A 79 15.10 31.50 -6.94
C PRO A 79 14.49 31.00 -8.26
N TYR A 80 13.27 30.45 -8.21
CA TYR A 80 12.58 29.90 -9.37
C TYR A 80 11.86 31.02 -10.13
N LYS A 81 12.50 31.48 -11.20
CA LYS A 81 11.85 32.34 -12.19
C LYS A 81 10.79 31.51 -12.92
N MET A 82 9.51 31.82 -12.74
CA MET A 82 8.44 31.16 -13.50
C MET A 82 8.68 31.40 -15.00
N VAL A 83 9.11 30.36 -15.70
CA VAL A 83 9.28 30.40 -17.16
C VAL A 83 7.91 30.15 -17.77
N ALA A 84 7.54 30.96 -18.76
CA ALA A 84 6.30 30.76 -19.50
C ALA A 84 6.25 29.33 -20.06
N ALA A 85 5.11 28.66 -19.85
CA ALA A 85 4.93 27.31 -20.35
C ALA A 85 5.18 27.25 -21.86
N PRO A 86 5.83 26.18 -22.37
CA PRO A 86 6.07 26.04 -23.80
C PRO A 86 4.74 26.00 -24.56
N LYS A 87 4.54 26.97 -25.46
CA LYS A 87 3.32 27.12 -26.28
C LYS A 87 3.05 25.93 -27.21
N ARG A 88 4.00 25.02 -27.36
CA ARG A 88 3.95 23.84 -28.24
C ARG A 88 3.22 22.63 -27.65
N ALA A 89 2.87 22.64 -26.37
CA ALA A 89 2.17 21.51 -25.74
C ALA A 89 0.67 21.41 -26.08
N LEU A 90 0.12 22.40 -26.81
CA LEU A 90 -1.30 22.44 -27.23
C LEU A 90 -1.56 21.84 -28.60
N GLU A 91 -0.51 21.47 -29.36
CA GLU A 91 -0.73 20.71 -30.58
C GLU A 91 -0.99 19.25 -30.19
N PRO A 92 -2.14 18.66 -30.57
CA PRO A 92 -2.36 17.24 -30.38
C PRO A 92 -1.29 16.49 -31.17
N PHE A 93 -0.28 15.99 -30.47
CA PHE A 93 0.66 15.04 -31.04
C PHE A 93 -0.10 13.73 -31.23
N PHE A 94 -0.75 13.59 -32.39
CA PHE A 94 -1.31 12.31 -32.78
C PHE A 94 -0.13 11.37 -32.99
N VAL A 95 0.22 10.60 -31.97
CA VAL A 95 1.00 9.39 -32.15
C VAL A 95 0.06 8.44 -32.82
N ASP A 96 0.34 8.08 -34.07
CA ASP A 96 -0.28 6.95 -34.75
C ASP A 96 0.10 5.66 -34.02
N LEU A 97 -0.51 5.48 -32.85
CA LEU A 97 -0.43 4.24 -32.10
C LEU A 97 -1.28 3.22 -32.86
N PRO A 98 -0.75 2.01 -33.09
CA PRO A 98 -1.57 0.95 -33.66
C PRO A 98 -2.80 0.74 -32.76
N PRO A 99 -3.98 0.47 -33.35
CA PRO A 99 -5.18 0.24 -32.57
C PRO A 99 -4.90 -0.83 -31.50
N PRO A 100 -5.37 -0.63 -30.26
CA PRO A 100 -5.10 -1.56 -29.18
C PRO A 100 -5.53 -2.96 -29.62
N THR A 101 -4.61 -3.93 -29.57
CA THR A 101 -4.90 -5.30 -29.97
C THR A 101 -6.04 -5.82 -29.11
N GLU A 102 -7.21 -6.06 -29.71
CA GLU A 102 -8.35 -6.62 -29.01
C GLU A 102 -7.99 -8.04 -28.55
N ARG A 103 -7.56 -8.16 -27.30
CA ARG A 103 -7.33 -9.46 -26.66
C ARG A 103 -8.68 -10.05 -26.32
N TYR A 104 -9.31 -10.69 -27.29
CA TYR A 104 -10.47 -11.54 -27.07
C TYR A 104 -10.10 -12.65 -26.07
N ARG A 105 -10.45 -12.46 -24.80
CA ARG A 105 -10.37 -13.53 -23.80
C ARG A 105 -11.44 -14.56 -24.18
N LYS A 106 -11.03 -15.68 -24.77
CA LYS A 106 -11.91 -16.85 -24.94
C LYS A 106 -12.55 -17.16 -23.60
N GLN A 107 -13.87 -17.06 -23.52
CA GLN A 107 -14.61 -17.48 -22.33
C GLN A 107 -14.32 -18.96 -22.10
N ARG A 108 -13.60 -19.28 -21.02
CA ARG A 108 -13.39 -20.68 -20.62
C ARG A 108 -14.70 -21.15 -20.01
N TYR A 109 -15.29 -22.18 -20.61
CA TYR A 109 -16.46 -22.82 -20.05
C TYR A 109 -16.09 -23.44 -18.69
N VAL A 110 -16.64 -22.91 -17.60
CA VAL A 110 -16.46 -23.44 -16.25
C VAL A 110 -17.71 -24.22 -15.88
N PHE A 111 -17.60 -25.54 -15.77
CA PHE A 111 -18.66 -26.37 -15.21
C PHE A 111 -18.92 -25.97 -13.76
N LYS A 112 -20.07 -25.33 -13.51
CA LYS A 112 -20.57 -25.10 -12.16
C LYS A 112 -21.01 -26.45 -11.60
N ARG A 113 -20.18 -27.05 -10.73
CA ARG A 113 -20.58 -28.25 -9.98
C ARG A 113 -21.59 -27.82 -8.92
N PHE A 114 -22.84 -28.24 -9.09
CA PHE A 114 -23.84 -28.17 -8.03
C PHE A 114 -23.39 -29.11 -6.91
N ARG A 115 -23.14 -28.56 -5.70
CA ARG A 115 -22.93 -29.40 -4.52
C ARG A 115 -24.30 -29.56 -3.84
N PRO A 116 -24.76 -30.79 -3.57
CA PRO A 116 -25.99 -31.02 -2.83
C PRO A 116 -25.89 -30.47 -1.41
#